data_AF-A0A2A3AVK6-F1
#
_entry.id   AF-A0A2A3AVK6-F1
#
_cell.length_a   1.000
_cell.length_b   1.000
_cell.length_c   1.000
_cell.angle_alpha   90.00
_cell.angle_beta   90.00
_cell.angle_gamma   90.00
#
_symmetry.space_group_name_H-M   'P 1'
#
loop_
_entity.id
_entity.type
_entity.pdbx_description
1 polymer ?
#
loop_
_entity_poly.entity_id
_entity_poly.type
_entity_poly.pdbx_seq_one_letter_code
_entity_poly.pdbx_strand_id
1 'polypeptide(L)'
;MRFVPVQEPPGSSWTVFDAANGAPAEYAGRVLIGLTSCEARWFAAVGNGRAAWQRSITPGVQLRLVSGGGCQPIRERHGQTGS
;
A
#
# COMPACT_ATOMS: atom_id res chain seq x y z
N MET A 1 -12.24 -3.56 -6.62
CA MET A 1 -11.11 -2.96 -7.35
C MET A 1 -9.82 -3.61 -6.91
N ARG A 2 -8.89 -3.87 -7.84
CA ARG A 2 -7.59 -4.51 -7.55
C ARG A 2 -6.52 -3.72 -8.29
N PHE A 3 -5.71 -3.00 -7.53
CA PHE A 3 -4.60 -2.20 -8.04
C PHE A 3 -3.30 -3.02 -7.99
N VAL A 4 -2.54 -2.98 -9.07
CA VAL A 4 -1.30 -3.75 -9.24
C VAL A 4 -0.18 -2.80 -9.66
N PRO A 5 0.95 -2.74 -8.94
CA PRO A 5 2.11 -2.00 -9.40
C PRO A 5 2.81 -2.79 -10.51
N VAL A 6 3.05 -2.14 -11.64
CA VAL A 6 3.71 -2.72 -12.82
C VAL A 6 4.89 -1.84 -13.21
N GLN A 7 6.02 -2.46 -13.56
CA GLN A 7 7.19 -1.75 -14.08
C GLN A 7 7.01 -1.51 -15.59
N GLU A 8 7.19 -0.27 -16.03
CA GLU A 8 7.10 0.12 -17.44
C GLU A 8 8.45 -0.13 -18.16
N PRO A 9 8.50 -0.87 -19.27
CA PRO A 9 9.69 -0.96 -20.11
C PRO A 9 9.96 0.39 -20.82
N PRO A 10 11.21 0.91 -20.90
CA PRO A 10 12.49 0.37 -20.46
C PRO A 10 12.87 0.80 -19.02
N GLY A 11 12.22 0.19 -18.03
CA GLY A 11 12.88 -0.35 -16.84
C GLY A 11 13.14 0.58 -15.64
N SER A 12 12.73 1.84 -15.66
CA SER A 12 12.98 2.76 -14.54
C SER A 12 11.72 3.25 -13.82
N SER A 13 10.60 3.26 -14.55
CA SER A 13 9.34 3.84 -14.10
C SER A 13 8.33 2.77 -13.74
N TRP A 14 7.45 3.10 -12.80
CA TRP A 14 6.37 2.25 -12.35
C TRP A 14 5.02 2.92 -12.57
N THR A 15 4.01 2.10 -12.86
CA THR A 15 2.63 2.52 -12.95
C THR A 15 1.77 1.68 -12.01
N VAL A 16 0.66 2.25 -11.54
CA VAL A 16 -0.37 1.48 -10.84
C VAL A 16 -1.48 1.17 -11.84
N PHE A 17 -1.73 -0.10 -12.08
CA PHE A 17 -2.75 -0.57 -13.00
C PHE A 17 -4.00 -1.01 -12.23
N ASP A 18 -5.19 -0.55 -12.64
CA ASP A 18 -6.45 -1.10 -12.15
C ASP A 18 -6.80 -2.35 -12.96
N ALA A 19 -6.57 -3.53 -12.36
CA ALA A 19 -6.85 -4.81 -12.98
C ALA A 19 -8.35 -5.05 -13.22
N ALA A 20 -9.25 -4.28 -12.60
CA ALA A 20 -10.69 -4.39 -12.86
C ALA A 20 -11.10 -3.64 -14.14
N ASN A 21 -10.47 -2.50 -14.43
CA ASN A 21 -10.79 -1.65 -15.57
C ASN A 21 -9.83 -1.81 -16.75
N GLY A 22 -8.71 -2.50 -16.56
CA GLY A 22 -7.72 -2.69 -17.61
C GLY A 22 -7.01 -1.38 -18.00
N ALA A 23 -6.90 -0.43 -17.07
CA ALA A 23 -6.37 0.91 -17.32
C ALA A 23 -5.44 1.38 -16.19
N PRO A 24 -4.54 2.34 -16.44
CA PRO A 24 -3.79 3.02 -15.40
C PRO A 24 -4.73 3.64 -14.36
N ALA A 25 -4.39 3.48 -13.09
CA ALA A 25 -5.16 4.04 -11.99
C ALA A 25 -4.99 5.56 -11.93
N GLU A 26 -6.04 6.24 -11.51
CA GLU A 26 -6.04 7.68 -11.28
C GLU A 26 -6.13 7.99 -9.79
N TYR A 27 -5.39 9.01 -9.35
CA TYR A 27 -5.49 9.58 -8.02
C TYR A 27 -5.58 11.11 -8.12
N ALA A 28 -6.65 11.68 -7.56
CA ALA A 28 -6.89 13.12 -7.53
C ALA A 28 -6.80 13.80 -8.91
N GLY A 29 -7.38 13.17 -9.95
CA GLY A 29 -7.36 13.71 -11.32
C GLY A 29 -6.03 13.51 -12.06
N ARG A 30 -5.11 12.69 -11.52
CA ARG A 30 -3.81 12.41 -12.14
C ARG A 30 -3.58 10.92 -12.29
N VAL A 31 -3.11 10.53 -13.46
CA VAL A 31 -2.75 9.14 -13.77
C VAL A 31 -1.47 8.75 -13.02
N LEU A 32 -1.50 7.59 -12.38
CA LEU A 32 -0.38 7.02 -11.61
C LEU A 32 0.61 6.28 -12.53
N ILE A 33 1.41 7.06 -13.27
CA ILE A 33 2.49 6.60 -14.16
C ILE A 33 3.80 7.31 -13.81
N GLY A 34 4.95 6.76 -14.22
CA GLY A 34 6.24 7.42 -13.95
C GLY A 34 6.69 7.40 -12.48
N LEU A 35 6.11 6.51 -11.66
CA LEU A 35 6.38 6.40 -10.24
C LEU A 35 7.69 5.66 -9.94
N THR A 36 8.22 5.85 -8.74
CA THR A 36 9.19 4.93 -8.17
C THR A 36 8.51 3.61 -7.74
N SER A 37 9.31 2.55 -7.58
CA SER A 37 8.80 1.25 -7.10
C SER A 37 8.15 1.33 -5.72
N CYS A 38 8.59 2.26 -4.87
CA CYS A 38 8.05 2.46 -3.53
C CYS A 38 6.69 3.15 -3.59
N GLU A 39 6.57 4.21 -4.39
CA GLU A 39 5.31 4.93 -4.58
C GLU A 39 4.25 4.03 -5.19
N ALA A 40 4.57 3.29 -6.27
CA ALA A 40 3.62 2.40 -6.92
C ALA A 40 3.08 1.31 -5.97
N ARG A 41 3.97 0.72 -5.15
CA ARG A 41 3.57 -0.26 -4.11
C ARG A 41 2.70 0.38 -3.03
N TRP A 42 3.02 1.59 -2.58
CA TRP A 42 2.23 2.30 -1.59
C TRP A 42 0.82 2.61 -2.10
N PHE A 43 0.70 3.17 -3.30
CA PHE A 43 -0.60 3.48 -3.92
C PHE A 43 -1.44 2.21 -4.12
N ALA A 44 -0.84 1.12 -4.60
CA ALA A 44 -1.54 -0.15 -4.75
C ALA A 44 -2.03 -0.70 -3.40
N ALA A 45 -1.20 -0.65 -2.36
CA ALA A 45 -1.58 -1.10 -1.02
C ALA A 45 -2.72 -0.26 -0.41
N VAL A 46 -2.65 1.07 -0.53
CA VAL A 46 -3.70 1.98 -0.04
C VAL A 46 -5.01 1.76 -0.82
N GLY A 47 -4.95 1.67 -2.15
CA GLY A 47 -6.12 1.43 -2.99
C GLY A 47 -6.79 0.08 -2.69
N ASN A 48 -5.99 -0.98 -2.54
CA ASN A 48 -6.49 -2.32 -2.21
C ASN A 48 -7.00 -2.40 -0.76
N GLY A 49 -6.34 -1.71 0.18
CA GLY A 49 -6.81 -1.59 1.57
C GLY A 49 -8.17 -0.93 1.62
N ARG A 50 -8.35 0.25 1.01
CA ARG A 50 -9.65 0.95 0.95
C ARG A 50 -10.74 0.09 0.31
N ALA A 51 -10.42 -0.67 -0.72
CA ALA A 51 -11.36 -1.62 -1.32
C ALA A 51 -11.76 -2.75 -0.35
N ALA A 52 -10.82 -3.25 0.47
CA ALA A 52 -11.13 -4.23 1.51
C ALA A 52 -12.04 -3.64 2.61
N TRP A 53 -11.79 -2.41 3.06
CA TRP A 53 -12.67 -1.72 4.01
C TRP A 53 -14.07 -1.50 3.45
N GLN A 54 -14.20 -1.01 2.21
CA GLN A 54 -15.51 -0.83 1.56
C GLN A 54 -16.27 -2.15 1.38
N ARG A 55 -15.56 -3.24 1.05
CA ARG A 55 -16.18 -4.58 0.95
C ARG A 55 -16.66 -5.11 2.31
N SER A 56 -16.10 -4.60 3.40
CA SER A 56 -16.50 -4.94 4.78
C SER A 56 -17.75 -4.19 5.23
N ILE A 57 -18.12 -3.07 4.58
CA ILE A 57 -19.33 -2.29 4.87
C ILE A 57 -20.49 -2.82 4.02
N THR A 58 -20.77 -4.11 4.13
CA THR A 58 -22.10 -4.65 3.81
C THR A 58 -22.94 -4.46 5.08
N PRO A 59 -24.18 -3.93 5.02
CA PRO A 59 -24.95 -3.59 6.21
C PRO A 59 -25.37 -4.87 6.94
N GLY A 60 -24.55 -5.30 7.90
CA GLY A 60 -24.80 -6.53 8.64
C GLY A 60 -23.69 -7.02 9.55
N VAL A 61 -22.50 -6.40 9.59
CA VAL A 61 -21.46 -6.81 10.54
C VAL A 61 -20.74 -5.61 11.12
N GLN A 62 -20.94 -5.41 12.43
CA GLN A 62 -20.24 -4.40 13.21
C GLN A 62 -18.74 -4.70 13.23
N LEU A 63 -17.94 -3.70 12.90
CA LEU A 63 -16.50 -3.69 13.14
C LEU A 63 -16.25 -3.76 14.65
N ARG A 64 -15.66 -4.85 15.15
CA ARG A 64 -14.89 -4.82 16.39
C ARG A 64 -13.40 -4.78 16.01
N LEU A 65 -12.86 -3.57 15.92
CA LEU A 65 -11.42 -3.36 15.90
C LEU A 65 -10.87 -3.74 17.28
N VAL A 66 -10.35 -4.95 17.43
CA VAL A 66 -9.53 -5.32 18.59
C VAL A 66 -8.14 -4.74 18.37
N SER A 67 -7.86 -3.62 19.03
CA SER A 67 -6.51 -3.14 19.25
C SER A 67 -5.76 -4.23 20.03
N GLY A 68 -4.90 -4.98 19.35
CA GLY A 68 -4.16 -6.11 19.92
C GLY A 68 -2.67 -5.98 19.66
N GLY A 69 -1.93 -5.62 20.72
CA GLY A 69 -0.55 -6.06 20.96
C GLY A 69 0.53 -5.30 20.21
N GLY A 70 1.31 -4.51 20.95
CA GLY A 70 2.32 -3.60 20.42
C GLY A 70 3.54 -4.25 19.80
N CYS A 71 4.02 -3.64 18.71
CA CYS A 71 5.42 -3.71 18.32
C CYS A 71 6.16 -2.64 19.11
N GLN A 72 6.86 -3.02 20.19
CA GLN A 72 7.81 -2.10 20.81
C GLN A 72 8.95 -1.80 19.82
N PRO A 73 9.39 -0.54 19.70
CA PRO A 73 10.52 -0.21 18.85
C PRO A 73 11.82 -0.80 19.43
N ILE A 74 12.64 -1.27 18.50
CA ILE A 74 14.08 -1.57 18.59
C ILE A 74 14.75 -1.02 19.87
N ARG A 75 15.29 -1.93 20.68
CA ARG A 75 16.25 -1.56 21.74
C ARG A 75 17.59 -1.30 21.08
N GLU A 76 18.00 -0.03 21.11
CA GLU A 76 19.29 0.44 20.65
C GLU A 76 20.47 -0.32 21.29
N ARG A 77 21.47 -0.53 20.43
CA ARG A 77 22.79 -1.11 20.70
C ARG A 77 23.57 -0.18 21.63
N HIS A 78 23.89 -0.64 22.85
CA HIS A 78 25.06 -0.14 23.57
C HIS A 78 26.16 -1.19 23.52
N GLY A 79 27.14 -0.93 22.65
CA GLY A 79 28.49 -1.45 22.87
C GLY A 79 29.10 -0.65 24.01
N GLN A 80 29.48 -1.33 25.09
CA GLN A 80 30.40 -0.77 26.07
C GLN A 80 31.74 -1.48 25.92
N THR A 81 32.66 -0.73 25.34
CA THR A 81 34.12 -0.83 25.45
C THR A 81 34.53 -0.55 26.89
N GLY A 82 35.56 -1.23 27.41
CA GLY A 82 36.31 -0.72 28.55
C GLY A 82 36.95 -1.80 29.42
N SER A 83 38.25 -1.97 29.18
CA SER A 83 39.34 -2.65 29.91
C SER A 83 39.12 -3.20 31.31
#